data_AF-A0A3Q2CY01-F1
#
_entry.id   AF-A0A3Q2CY01-F1
#
_cell.length_a   1.000
_cell.length_b   1.000
_cell.length_c   1.000
_cell.angle_alpha   90.00
_cell.angle_beta   90.00
_cell.angle_gamma   90.00
#
_symmetry.space_group_name_H-M   'P 1'
#
loop_
_entity.id
_entity.type
_entity.pdbx_description
1 polymer ?
#
loop_
_entity_poly.entity_id
_entity_poly.type
_entity_poly.pdbx_seq_one_letter_code
_entity_poly.pdbx_strand_id
1 'polypeptide(L)'
;SKKCTIATTKVLTLLFYVIMKKQFFFPLKFQLLVLIYSAFPAGLFVVIGYMDWYYLHVQTLCACEKCLFESGPLLTKRNRTMMCSMLQSVQNEKRDFAFFKQTVNRLFEIFPSSPHLRKPSGDTCRSCAVVGNSVNLKGSHYGALIDFQDVVIRMNSAKTKGYEEDVGTKTTHHVMYPESAVDIHNSTHLVLFPFKIMDLEWLIKAFTTGFYGVSYAPIKTKIRANKDLVMVVNPAFMKYTHETWLKKKGAYPSTGFMTFIFALHICDEVHVFGFGADSDGNWSHYFEELKNKKLKTGQHPGHHEYDIIQRLANEKTVTFYKGS
;
A
#
# COMPACT_ATOMS: atom_id res chain seq x y z
N SER A 1 -29.06 31.80 -29.76
CA SER A 1 -29.57 30.42 -29.68
C SER A 1 -30.18 30.19 -28.30
N LYS A 2 -31.48 30.47 -28.16
CA LYS A 2 -32.30 30.19 -26.98
C LYS A 2 -33.61 29.60 -27.52
N LYS A 3 -33.93 28.36 -27.17
CA LYS A 3 -35.27 27.76 -27.17
C LYS A 3 -35.14 26.34 -26.62
N CYS A 4 -35.67 26.11 -25.43
CA CYS A 4 -36.09 24.79 -24.98
C CYS A 4 -37.48 24.93 -24.35
N THR A 5 -38.33 23.98 -24.70
CA THR A 5 -39.78 24.01 -24.75
C THR A 5 -40.42 23.88 -23.37
N ILE A 6 -41.55 24.58 -23.17
CA ILE A 6 -42.45 24.49 -22.01
C ILE A 6 -43.45 23.33 -22.23
N ALA A 7 -43.82 22.62 -21.15
CA ALA A 7 -45.15 22.10 -20.83
C ALA A 7 -45.22 20.60 -20.48
N THR A 8 -45.05 20.25 -19.20
CA THR A 8 -45.73 19.07 -18.59
C THR A 8 -46.18 19.28 -17.14
N THR A 9 -45.80 20.37 -16.46
CA THR A 9 -46.12 20.56 -15.03
C THR A 9 -47.53 21.11 -14.74
N LYS A 10 -48.39 21.36 -15.74
CA LYS A 10 -49.77 21.84 -15.53
C LYS A 10 -50.85 20.76 -15.63
N VAL A 11 -50.51 19.54 -16.07
CA VAL A 11 -51.49 18.42 -16.19
C VAL A 11 -51.58 17.60 -14.91
N LEU A 12 -50.47 17.45 -14.16
CA LEU A 12 -50.45 16.69 -12.90
C LEU A 12 -51.18 17.40 -11.74
N THR A 13 -51.11 18.73 -11.67
CA THR A 13 -51.77 19.48 -10.58
C THR A 13 -53.29 19.52 -10.73
N LEU A 14 -53.80 19.50 -11.98
CA LEU A 14 -55.26 19.39 -12.22
C LEU A 14 -55.79 17.98 -11.93
N LEU A 15 -55.02 16.93 -12.24
CA LEU A 15 -55.40 15.54 -11.92
C LEU A 15 -55.47 15.29 -10.42
N PHE A 16 -54.53 15.82 -9.62
CA PHE A 16 -54.57 15.71 -8.16
C PHE A 16 -55.76 16.45 -7.54
N TYR A 17 -56.12 17.63 -8.07
CA TYR A 17 -57.25 18.40 -7.55
C TYR A 17 -58.61 17.76 -7.88
N VAL A 18 -58.74 17.09 -9.04
CA VAL A 18 -59.95 16.36 -9.42
C VAL A 18 -60.10 15.05 -8.63
N ILE A 19 -59.01 14.38 -8.28
CA ILE A 19 -59.04 13.16 -7.46
C ILE A 19 -59.40 13.47 -5.99
N MET A 20 -58.93 14.59 -5.45
CA MET A 20 -59.23 15.00 -4.07
C MET A 20 -60.66 15.52 -3.85
N LYS A 21 -61.37 15.93 -4.91
CA LYS A 21 -62.76 16.47 -4.81
C LYS A 21 -63.86 15.41 -4.96
N LYS A 22 -63.54 14.17 -5.35
CA LYS A 22 -64.48 13.05 -5.25
C LYS A 22 -64.26 12.36 -3.91
N GLN A 23 -65.22 12.47 -2.99
CA GLN A 23 -65.24 11.71 -1.74
C GLN A 23 -65.24 10.20 -2.04
N PHE A 24 -64.04 9.62 -2.14
CA PHE A 24 -63.85 8.19 -1.99
C PHE A 24 -63.30 7.96 -0.59
N PHE A 25 -64.17 7.52 0.31
CA PHE A 25 -63.77 6.93 1.58
C PHE A 25 -62.97 5.66 1.28
N PHE A 26 -61.64 5.78 1.21
CA PHE A 26 -60.77 4.61 1.21
C PHE A 26 -60.81 3.97 2.60
N PRO A 27 -60.93 2.64 2.72
CA PRO A 27 -60.93 1.96 4.01
C PRO A 27 -59.63 2.28 4.76
N LEU A 28 -59.68 2.44 6.08
CA LEU A 28 -58.57 2.84 6.96
C LEU A 28 -57.27 2.04 6.70
N LYS A 29 -57.39 0.77 6.30
CA LYS A 29 -56.28 -0.11 5.90
C LYS A 29 -55.47 0.43 4.70
N PHE A 30 -56.11 1.05 3.72
CA PHE A 30 -55.44 1.59 2.53
C PHE A 30 -54.69 2.90 2.85
N GLN A 31 -55.26 3.75 3.71
CA GLN A 31 -54.58 4.96 4.19
C GLN A 31 -53.34 4.63 5.04
N LEU A 32 -53.43 3.59 5.89
CA LEU A 32 -52.29 3.07 6.64
C LEU A 32 -51.20 2.49 5.73
N LEU A 33 -51.58 1.73 4.68
CA LEU A 33 -50.63 1.20 3.70
C LEU A 33 -49.89 2.33 2.96
N VAL A 34 -50.58 3.39 2.52
CA VAL A 34 -49.94 4.54 1.86
C VAL A 34 -48.99 5.29 2.80
N LEU A 35 -49.34 5.43 4.09
CA LEU A 35 -48.45 6.02 5.10
C LEU A 35 -47.21 5.15 5.36
N ILE A 36 -47.37 3.83 5.42
CA ILE A 36 -46.24 2.89 5.60
C ILE A 36 -45.32 2.92 4.37
N TYR A 37 -45.88 2.90 3.15
CA TYR A 37 -45.11 2.93 1.90
C TYR A 37 -44.46 4.29 1.61
N SER A 38 -44.93 5.40 2.20
CA SER A 38 -44.31 6.72 2.08
C SER A 38 -43.30 7.04 3.20
N ALA A 39 -43.45 6.43 4.38
CA ALA A 39 -42.50 6.57 5.48
C ALA A 39 -41.22 5.73 5.26
N PHE A 40 -41.32 4.58 4.60
CA PHE A 40 -40.17 3.70 4.34
C PHE A 40 -39.07 4.34 3.48
N PRO A 41 -39.40 5.01 2.34
CA PRO A 41 -38.42 5.74 1.54
C PRO A 41 -37.81 6.90 2.32
N ALA A 42 -38.62 7.67 3.06
CA ALA A 42 -38.13 8.81 3.82
C ALA A 42 -37.15 8.41 4.94
N GLY A 43 -37.43 7.31 5.64
CA GLY A 43 -36.50 6.73 6.63
C GLY A 43 -35.21 6.25 5.99
N LEU A 44 -35.27 5.63 4.81
CA LEU A 44 -34.09 5.18 4.06
C LEU A 44 -33.23 6.38 3.61
N PHE A 45 -33.84 7.47 3.15
CA PHE A 45 -33.11 8.69 2.77
C PHE A 45 -32.44 9.38 3.96
N VAL A 46 -33.05 9.36 5.16
CA VAL A 46 -32.42 9.90 6.37
C VAL A 46 -31.26 9.01 6.83
N VAL A 47 -31.39 7.69 6.77
CA VAL A 47 -30.30 6.76 7.09
C VAL A 47 -29.16 6.86 6.09
N ILE A 48 -29.45 6.94 4.78
CA ILE A 48 -28.45 7.16 3.74
C ILE A 48 -27.80 8.52 3.93
N GLY A 49 -28.56 9.59 4.20
CA GLY A 49 -28.01 10.92 4.47
C GLY A 49 -27.15 10.97 5.74
N TYR A 50 -27.53 10.25 6.80
CA TYR A 50 -26.74 10.15 8.03
C TYR A 50 -25.49 9.28 7.84
N MET A 51 -25.59 8.20 7.05
CA MET A 51 -24.44 7.38 6.66
C MET A 51 -23.51 8.17 5.75
N ASP A 52 -24.00 8.91 4.76
CA ASP A 52 -23.21 9.76 3.86
C ASP A 52 -22.55 10.90 4.64
N TRP A 53 -23.26 11.53 5.59
CA TRP A 53 -22.69 12.55 6.49
C TRP A 53 -21.63 11.97 7.43
N TYR A 54 -21.87 10.77 7.99
CA TYR A 54 -20.91 10.03 8.80
C TYR A 54 -19.68 9.59 7.98
N TYR A 55 -19.87 9.11 6.74
CA TYR A 55 -18.80 8.77 5.80
C TYR A 55 -18.00 10.00 5.37
N LEU A 56 -18.64 11.15 5.16
CA LEU A 56 -17.96 12.42 4.86
C LEU A 56 -17.13 12.93 6.05
N HIS A 57 -17.64 12.80 7.29
CA HIS A 57 -16.93 13.25 8.49
C HIS A 57 -15.83 12.28 8.96
N VAL A 58 -15.93 11.00 8.64
CA VAL A 58 -14.86 10.02 8.91
C VAL A 58 -13.70 10.17 7.91
N GLN A 59 -13.88 10.86 6.79
CA GLN A 59 -12.82 11.18 5.83
C GLN A 59 -11.91 12.36 6.23
N THR A 60 -12.26 13.17 7.24
CA THR A 60 -11.45 14.32 7.64
C THR A 60 -10.51 13.99 8.79
N LEU A 61 -9.33 13.44 8.49
CA LEU A 61 -8.17 13.38 9.41
C LEU A 61 -6.81 13.36 8.67
N CYS A 62 -6.75 13.88 7.43
CA CYS A 62 -5.50 14.12 6.71
C CYS A 62 -5.61 15.38 5.83
N ALA A 63 -4.47 16.06 5.61
CA ALA A 63 -4.39 17.34 4.90
C ALA A 63 -4.52 17.22 3.37
N CYS A 64 -4.51 15.99 2.83
CA CYS A 64 -4.65 15.70 1.41
C CYS A 64 -5.93 14.89 1.13
N GLU A 65 -6.38 14.93 -0.13
CA GLU A 65 -7.76 14.66 -0.59
C GLU A 65 -8.30 13.22 -0.34
N LYS A 66 -7.49 12.25 0.12
CA LYS A 66 -7.94 10.85 0.36
C LYS A 66 -7.16 10.15 1.49
N CYS A 67 -7.88 9.40 2.34
CA CYS A 67 -7.32 8.57 3.42
C CYS A 67 -7.88 7.12 3.38
N LEU A 68 -7.05 6.10 3.68
CA LEU A 68 -7.41 4.66 3.66
C LEU A 68 -7.11 3.89 4.98
N PHE A 69 -8.19 3.33 5.55
CA PHE A 69 -8.50 2.21 6.49
C PHE A 69 -7.58 1.59 7.59
N GLU A 70 -8.28 0.97 8.55
CA GLU A 70 -8.01 0.69 9.99
C GLU A 70 -6.91 -0.31 10.43
N SER A 71 -6.17 -1.00 9.56
CA SER A 71 -5.06 -1.87 10.00
C SER A 71 -3.75 -1.49 9.32
N GLY A 72 -2.85 -0.86 10.10
CA GLY A 72 -1.60 -0.33 9.57
C GLY A 72 -0.64 -1.41 9.00
N PRO A 73 0.28 -1.02 8.12
CA PRO A 73 1.14 -1.95 7.37
C PRO A 73 2.22 -2.63 8.23
N LEU A 74 2.48 -2.14 9.44
CA LEU A 74 3.55 -2.63 10.31
C LEU A 74 3.07 -3.69 11.30
N LEU A 75 3.93 -4.66 11.57
CA LEU A 75 3.77 -5.63 12.65
C LEU A 75 4.04 -4.94 13.98
N THR A 76 3.10 -5.05 14.91
CA THR A 76 3.13 -4.40 16.21
C THR A 76 2.74 -5.40 17.30
N LYS A 77 2.98 -5.01 18.56
CA LYS A 77 2.52 -5.79 19.72
C LYS A 77 1.00 -6.07 19.67
N ARG A 78 0.20 -5.20 19.06
CA ARG A 78 -1.28 -5.30 19.02
C ARG A 78 -1.81 -6.25 17.94
N ASN A 79 -1.16 -6.32 16.78
CA ASN A 79 -1.61 -7.15 15.65
C ASN A 79 -0.82 -8.47 15.47
N ARG A 80 0.05 -8.83 16.43
CA ARG A 80 0.88 -10.06 16.41
C ARG A 80 0.11 -11.39 16.36
N THR A 81 -1.19 -11.39 16.67
CA THR A 81 -2.03 -12.60 16.68
C THR A 81 -2.56 -12.97 15.29
N MET A 82 -2.41 -12.11 14.29
CA MET A 82 -2.81 -12.43 12.92
C MET A 82 -1.77 -13.33 12.26
N MET A 83 -2.01 -14.65 12.29
CA MET A 83 -1.28 -15.56 11.41
C MET A 83 -1.75 -15.30 9.97
N CYS A 84 -0.80 -14.98 9.10
CA CYS A 84 -1.10 -14.89 7.69
C CYS A 84 -0.81 -16.23 7.02
N SER A 85 -1.84 -16.86 6.43
CA SER A 85 -1.70 -18.05 5.57
C SER A 85 -0.69 -17.87 4.42
N MET A 86 -0.37 -16.62 4.06
CA MET A 86 0.65 -16.29 3.07
C MET A 86 2.06 -16.74 3.50
N LEU A 87 2.45 -16.58 4.77
CA LEU A 87 3.76 -17.05 5.28
C LEU A 87 3.93 -18.56 5.05
N GLN A 88 2.84 -19.32 5.23
CA GLN A 88 2.82 -20.77 4.99
C GLN A 88 2.96 -21.12 3.51
N SER A 89 2.38 -20.31 2.63
CA SER A 89 2.28 -20.61 1.19
C SER A 89 3.45 -20.12 0.35
N VAL A 90 4.10 -19.00 0.69
CA VAL A 90 5.05 -18.34 -0.24
C VAL A 90 6.39 -19.09 -0.35
N GLN A 91 6.82 -19.78 0.72
CA GLN A 91 8.07 -20.56 0.72
C GLN A 91 7.98 -21.91 1.48
N ASN A 92 6.80 -22.54 1.51
CA ASN A 92 6.56 -23.84 2.17
C ASN A 92 7.00 -23.86 3.65
N GLU A 93 6.56 -22.87 4.43
CA GLU A 93 6.86 -22.84 5.87
C GLU A 93 6.15 -24.00 6.58
N LYS A 94 6.94 -24.87 7.21
CA LYS A 94 6.45 -26.09 7.89
C LYS A 94 6.15 -25.87 9.37
N ARG A 95 6.67 -24.79 9.95
CA ARG A 95 6.52 -24.49 11.38
C ARG A 95 5.16 -23.88 11.66
N ASP A 96 4.67 -24.11 12.87
CA ASP A 96 3.32 -23.77 13.27
C ASP A 96 3.17 -22.32 13.78
N PHE A 97 1.93 -21.96 14.11
CA PHE A 97 1.61 -20.64 14.64
C PHE A 97 2.25 -20.36 16.00
N ALA A 98 2.42 -21.38 16.84
CA ALA A 98 3.00 -21.22 18.16
C ALA A 98 4.46 -20.78 18.05
N PHE A 99 5.21 -21.39 17.14
CA PHE A 99 6.58 -21.03 16.82
C PHE A 99 6.68 -19.60 16.26
N PHE A 100 5.77 -19.22 15.34
CA PHE A 100 5.68 -17.84 14.85
C PHE A 100 5.47 -16.84 16.00
N LYS A 101 4.49 -17.10 16.87
CA LYS A 101 4.16 -16.23 18.01
C LYS A 101 5.34 -16.06 18.96
N GLN A 102 6.05 -17.14 19.26
CA GLN A 102 7.25 -17.10 20.11
C GLN A 102 8.36 -16.27 19.45
N THR A 103 8.58 -16.45 18.15
CA THR A 103 9.58 -15.70 17.38
C THR A 103 9.26 -14.20 17.38
N VAL A 104 8.00 -13.83 17.16
CA VAL A 104 7.55 -12.42 17.19
C VAL A 104 7.67 -11.81 18.59
N ASN A 105 7.38 -12.57 19.66
CA ASN A 105 7.58 -12.08 21.02
C ASN A 105 9.06 -11.75 21.28
N ARG A 106 9.97 -12.65 20.90
CA ARG A 106 11.42 -12.42 21.02
C ARG A 106 11.91 -11.26 20.18
N LEU A 107 11.32 -11.05 19.00
CA LEU A 107 11.61 -9.90 18.15
C LEU A 107 11.35 -8.58 18.89
N PHE A 108 10.21 -8.47 19.57
CA PHE A 108 9.82 -7.27 20.31
C PHE A 108 10.56 -7.07 21.64
N GLU A 109 11.39 -8.01 22.07
CA GLU A 109 12.36 -7.80 23.16
C GLU A 109 13.59 -7.00 22.67
N ILE A 110 13.86 -7.00 21.37
CA ILE A 110 15.07 -6.42 20.76
C ILE A 110 14.75 -5.14 19.98
N PHE A 111 13.62 -5.11 19.29
CA PHE A 111 13.25 -4.04 18.35
C PHE A 111 11.98 -3.30 18.79
N PRO A 112 11.75 -2.06 18.30
CA PRO A 112 10.55 -1.29 18.62
C PRO A 112 9.25 -2.03 18.27
N SER A 113 8.40 -2.23 19.27
CA SER A 113 7.12 -2.93 19.11
C SER A 113 5.96 -2.07 18.57
N SER A 114 6.24 -0.78 18.39
CA SER A 114 5.36 0.22 17.78
C SER A 114 6.23 1.29 17.13
N PRO A 115 6.75 1.06 15.91
CA PRO A 115 7.54 2.06 15.21
C PRO A 115 6.69 3.32 15.02
N HIS A 116 7.23 4.48 15.38
CA HIS A 116 6.53 5.75 15.22
C HIS A 116 6.50 6.15 13.75
N LEU A 117 5.47 5.69 13.03
CA LEU A 117 5.06 6.38 11.81
C LEU A 117 4.47 7.73 12.25
N ARG A 118 5.12 8.85 11.89
CA ARG A 118 4.53 10.19 12.09
C ARG A 118 3.11 10.13 11.55
N LYS A 119 2.15 10.46 12.42
CA LYS A 119 0.74 10.51 12.05
C LYS A 119 0.54 11.62 11.02
N PRO A 120 -0.35 11.44 10.05
CA PRO A 120 -0.82 12.55 9.22
C PRO A 120 -1.25 13.70 10.16
N SER A 121 -0.80 14.92 9.85
CA SER A 121 -1.21 16.12 10.59
C SER A 121 -1.77 17.12 9.58
N GLY A 122 -2.74 17.94 10.00
CA GLY A 122 -3.35 18.96 9.14
C GLY A 122 -2.35 19.96 8.56
N ASP A 123 -1.18 20.12 9.18
CA ASP A 123 -0.23 21.20 8.90
C ASP A 123 0.94 20.77 8.01
N THR A 124 1.11 19.47 7.71
CA THR A 124 2.25 18.97 6.91
C THR A 124 1.85 17.81 6.01
N CYS A 125 2.08 17.95 4.70
CA CYS A 125 2.02 16.86 3.72
C CYS A 125 3.34 16.10 3.74
N ARG A 126 3.29 14.77 3.92
CA ARG A 126 4.45 13.90 3.80
C ARG A 126 4.57 13.40 2.35
N SER A 127 5.61 13.86 1.66
CA SER A 127 5.94 13.35 0.32
C SER A 127 6.93 12.18 0.37
N CYS A 128 6.74 11.21 -0.52
CA CYS A 128 7.55 9.99 -0.57
C CYS A 128 8.05 9.69 -1.98
N ALA A 129 9.35 9.46 -2.13
CA ALA A 129 9.93 8.80 -3.30
C ALA A 129 10.06 7.30 -3.04
N VAL A 130 9.42 6.47 -3.88
CA VAL A 130 9.64 5.03 -3.95
C VAL A 130 10.57 4.75 -5.12
N VAL A 131 11.80 4.34 -4.82
CA VAL A 131 12.85 4.13 -5.83
C VAL A 131 13.09 2.64 -6.02
N GLY A 132 12.59 2.11 -7.13
CA GLY A 132 12.87 0.76 -7.59
C GLY A 132 14.29 0.64 -8.16
N ASN A 133 14.57 -0.51 -8.77
CA ASN A 133 15.93 -0.83 -9.24
C ASN A 133 16.06 -0.89 -10.76
N SER A 134 15.03 -0.52 -11.52
CA SER A 134 15.06 -0.63 -12.99
C SER A 134 16.19 0.17 -13.63
N VAL A 135 16.73 -0.36 -14.72
CA VAL A 135 17.74 0.27 -15.56
C VAL A 135 17.28 1.59 -16.18
N ASN A 136 15.97 1.83 -16.27
CA ASN A 136 15.40 3.11 -16.75
C ASN A 136 15.77 4.34 -15.90
N LEU A 137 16.37 4.15 -14.72
CA LEU A 137 16.94 5.23 -13.93
C LEU A 137 18.26 5.76 -14.50
N LYS A 138 18.98 4.98 -15.31
CA LYS A 138 20.31 5.34 -15.79
C LYS A 138 20.23 6.48 -16.82
N GLY A 139 20.90 7.61 -16.54
CA GLY A 139 20.82 8.83 -17.37
C GLY A 139 19.50 9.58 -17.24
N SER A 140 18.71 9.31 -16.20
CA SER A 140 17.44 10.00 -15.95
C SER A 140 17.62 11.35 -15.24
N HIS A 141 18.74 11.56 -14.56
CA HIS A 141 19.04 12.75 -13.77
C HIS A 141 17.97 13.07 -12.69
N TYR A 142 17.25 12.05 -12.20
CA TYR A 142 16.20 12.22 -11.17
C TYR A 142 16.73 12.44 -9.76
N GLY A 143 18.05 12.39 -9.53
CA GLY A 143 18.62 12.34 -8.18
C GLY A 143 18.20 13.50 -7.27
N ALA A 144 18.23 14.74 -7.79
CA ALA A 144 17.79 15.92 -7.03
C ALA A 144 16.28 15.89 -6.71
N LEU A 145 15.47 15.40 -7.66
CA LEU A 145 14.02 15.27 -7.49
C LEU A 145 13.64 14.19 -6.48
N ILE A 146 14.39 13.10 -6.43
CA ILE A 146 14.26 12.04 -5.43
C ILE A 146 14.63 12.59 -4.04
N ASP A 147 15.77 13.27 -3.93
CA ASP A 147 16.29 13.77 -2.65
C ASP A 147 15.43 14.92 -2.06
N PHE A 148 14.66 15.61 -2.91
CA PHE A 148 13.70 16.63 -2.51
C PHE A 148 12.56 16.08 -1.63
N GLN A 149 12.18 14.81 -1.79
CA GLN A 149 11.04 14.24 -1.05
C GLN A 149 11.35 14.05 0.43
N ASP A 150 10.36 14.18 1.33
CA ASP A 150 10.58 14.02 2.77
C ASP A 150 11.16 12.64 3.10
N VAL A 151 10.54 11.61 2.49
CA VAL A 151 10.85 10.20 2.69
C VAL A 151 11.35 9.62 1.36
N VAL A 152 12.54 9.04 1.38
CA VAL A 152 13.06 8.25 0.25
C VAL A 152 13.14 6.79 0.69
N ILE A 153 12.40 5.93 -0.02
CA ILE A 153 12.30 4.48 0.22
C ILE A 153 13.05 3.76 -0.91
N ARG A 154 14.13 3.06 -0.54
CA ARG A 154 14.90 2.19 -1.45
C ARG A 154 14.71 0.73 -1.05
N MET A 155 15.15 -0.19 -1.90
CA MET A 155 14.90 -1.62 -1.68
C MET A 155 15.99 -2.54 -2.22
N ASN A 156 16.10 -3.73 -1.62
CA ASN A 156 17.04 -4.79 -2.00
C ASN A 156 18.49 -4.27 -2.02
N SER A 157 19.28 -4.65 -3.02
CA SER A 157 20.69 -4.27 -3.16
C SER A 157 20.93 -2.92 -3.85
N ALA A 158 19.96 -1.99 -3.80
CA ALA A 158 20.06 -0.67 -4.42
C ALA A 158 21.37 0.05 -4.05
N LYS A 159 22.06 0.63 -5.04
CA LYS A 159 23.31 1.38 -4.87
C LYS A 159 23.08 2.85 -5.17
N THR A 160 23.47 3.74 -4.27
CA THR A 160 23.50 5.18 -4.54
C THR A 160 24.87 5.64 -5.02
N LYS A 161 25.94 5.07 -4.44
CA LYS A 161 27.32 5.44 -4.77
C LYS A 161 27.65 5.16 -6.24
N GLY A 162 28.04 6.19 -6.98
CA GLY A 162 28.32 6.15 -8.41
C GLY A 162 27.10 6.30 -9.32
N TYR A 163 25.91 6.54 -8.74
CA TYR A 163 24.63 6.72 -9.45
C TYR A 163 23.84 7.93 -8.91
N GLU A 164 24.48 8.80 -8.11
CA GLU A 164 23.82 9.84 -7.33
C GLU A 164 23.04 10.83 -8.20
N GLU A 165 23.54 11.13 -9.40
CA GLU A 165 22.88 12.02 -10.35
C GLU A 165 21.52 11.48 -10.80
N ASP A 166 21.42 10.16 -10.96
CA ASP A 166 20.23 9.48 -11.41
C ASP A 166 19.28 9.11 -10.28
N VAL A 167 19.84 8.60 -9.17
CA VAL A 167 19.04 7.97 -8.11
C VAL A 167 19.06 8.73 -6.80
N GLY A 168 19.87 9.77 -6.67
CA GLY A 168 19.99 10.59 -5.46
C GLY A 168 20.87 9.93 -4.39
N THR A 169 21.04 10.66 -3.28
CA THR A 169 21.89 10.26 -2.14
C THR A 169 21.07 9.92 -0.89
N LYS A 170 19.88 10.51 -0.75
CA LYS A 170 19.03 10.39 0.43
C LYS A 170 18.43 9.00 0.50
N THR A 171 18.47 8.39 1.69
CA THR A 171 17.75 7.15 2.01
C THR A 171 17.21 7.22 3.43
N THR A 172 15.90 7.29 3.57
CA THR A 172 15.23 7.36 4.89
C THR A 172 14.75 6.00 5.36
N HIS A 173 14.33 5.15 4.42
CA HIS A 173 13.85 3.79 4.66
C HIS A 173 14.46 2.87 3.60
N HIS A 174 14.91 1.69 4.03
CA HIS A 174 15.45 0.68 3.13
C HIS A 174 14.74 -0.64 3.36
N VAL A 175 13.97 -1.07 2.36
CA VAL A 175 13.21 -2.32 2.37
C VAL A 175 14.12 -3.48 1.99
N MET A 176 14.10 -4.55 2.79
CA MET A 176 14.89 -5.74 2.51
C MET A 176 14.29 -7.01 3.12
N TYR A 177 14.86 -8.14 2.72
CA TYR A 177 14.68 -9.47 3.29
C TYR A 177 16.07 -10.15 3.32
N PRO A 178 16.29 -11.26 4.06
CA PRO A 178 17.64 -11.76 4.35
C PRO A 178 18.52 -11.98 3.12
N GLU A 179 17.95 -12.50 2.04
CA GLU A 179 18.65 -12.81 0.78
C GLU A 179 18.96 -11.57 -0.08
N SER A 180 18.44 -10.38 0.28
CA SER A 180 18.69 -9.11 -0.39
C SER A 180 19.23 -8.02 0.55
N ALA A 181 19.66 -8.42 1.75
CA ALA A 181 20.05 -7.51 2.80
C ALA A 181 21.38 -6.80 2.50
N VAL A 182 21.44 -5.50 2.81
CA VAL A 182 22.64 -4.67 2.73
C VAL A 182 22.85 -3.92 4.04
N ASP A 183 24.10 -3.61 4.36
CA ASP A 183 24.38 -2.70 5.48
C ASP A 183 23.85 -1.30 5.15
N ILE A 184 23.27 -0.62 6.14
CA ILE A 184 22.65 0.69 5.96
C ILE A 184 23.18 1.69 6.98
N HIS A 185 23.02 2.98 6.67
CA HIS A 185 23.43 4.05 7.56
C HIS A 185 22.59 4.05 8.85
N ASN A 186 23.17 4.47 9.98
CA ASN A 186 22.52 4.44 11.30
C ASN A 186 21.29 5.36 11.43
N SER A 187 21.08 6.26 10.47
CA SER A 187 19.91 7.14 10.39
C SER A 187 18.80 6.60 9.49
N THR A 188 19.01 5.44 8.84
CA THR A 188 18.06 4.85 7.90
C THR A 188 17.24 3.77 8.60
N HIS A 189 15.93 3.80 8.39
CA HIS A 189 15.03 2.75 8.89
C HIS A 189 15.20 1.47 8.07
N LEU A 190 15.46 0.36 8.74
CA LEU A 190 15.41 -0.97 8.13
C LEU A 190 13.97 -1.42 8.11
N VAL A 191 13.41 -1.68 6.93
CA VAL A 191 12.04 -2.20 6.78
C VAL A 191 12.10 -3.64 6.30
N LEU A 192 11.87 -4.59 7.20
CA LEU A 192 11.91 -6.02 6.89
C LEU A 192 10.58 -6.48 6.30
N PHE A 193 10.63 -7.16 5.16
CA PHE A 193 9.49 -7.93 4.61
C PHE A 193 9.71 -9.43 4.90
N PRO A 194 9.02 -10.01 5.90
CA PRO A 194 9.22 -11.40 6.28
C PRO A 194 8.37 -12.35 5.40
N PHE A 195 9.02 -13.10 4.52
CA PHE A 195 8.38 -14.10 3.65
C PHE A 195 8.26 -15.47 4.32
N LYS A 196 9.09 -15.74 5.34
CA LYS A 196 9.11 -16.99 6.14
C LYS A 196 9.54 -16.68 7.58
N ILE A 197 9.26 -17.58 8.53
CA ILE A 197 9.62 -17.35 9.95
C ILE A 197 11.13 -17.22 10.13
N MET A 198 11.90 -17.90 9.25
CA MET A 198 13.37 -17.79 9.24
C MET A 198 13.86 -16.35 9.03
N ASP A 199 13.10 -15.50 8.35
CA ASP A 199 13.48 -14.11 8.12
C ASP A 199 13.42 -13.29 9.42
N LEU A 200 12.47 -13.61 10.30
CA LEU A 200 12.37 -13.01 11.64
C LEU A 200 13.49 -13.51 12.56
N GLU A 201 13.81 -14.80 12.49
CA GLU A 201 14.95 -15.37 13.21
C GLU A 201 16.28 -14.79 12.72
N TRP A 202 16.42 -14.59 11.41
CA TRP A 202 17.57 -13.92 10.81
C TRP A 202 17.71 -12.52 11.38
N LEU A 203 16.63 -11.73 11.41
CA LEU A 203 16.68 -10.37 11.95
C LEU A 203 17.16 -10.37 13.41
N ILE A 204 16.60 -11.23 14.26
CA ILE A 204 17.01 -11.38 15.66
C ILE A 204 18.50 -11.73 15.76
N LYS A 205 18.95 -12.77 15.02
CA LYS A 205 20.31 -13.30 15.12
C LYS A 205 21.34 -12.38 14.47
N ALA A 206 21.03 -11.75 13.34
CA ALA A 206 21.94 -10.86 12.62
C ALA A 206 22.32 -9.60 13.42
N PHE A 207 21.44 -9.15 14.32
CA PHE A 207 21.70 -8.06 15.27
C PHE A 207 22.36 -8.52 16.59
N THR A 208 22.41 -9.83 16.86
CA THR A 208 22.90 -10.38 18.13
C THR A 208 24.07 -11.34 17.92
N THR A 209 23.78 -12.63 17.79
CA THR A 209 24.77 -13.72 17.80
C THR A 209 25.43 -13.99 16.45
N GLY A 210 24.83 -13.51 15.36
CA GLY A 210 25.11 -13.95 14.00
C GLY A 210 24.16 -15.07 13.56
N PHE A 211 23.72 -15.02 12.29
CA PHE A 211 22.88 -16.03 11.64
C PHE A 211 23.70 -16.96 10.74
N TYR A 212 23.55 -18.27 10.93
CA TYR A 212 24.30 -19.31 10.19
C TYR A 212 23.37 -20.29 9.45
N GLY A 213 22.13 -19.88 9.19
CA GLY A 213 21.19 -20.68 8.39
C GLY A 213 21.52 -20.62 6.90
N VAL A 214 20.98 -21.57 6.15
CA VAL A 214 21.16 -21.68 4.70
C VAL A 214 19.84 -21.29 4.01
N SER A 215 19.94 -20.56 2.90
CA SER A 215 18.83 -20.30 1.98
C SER A 215 19.27 -20.54 0.54
N TYR A 216 18.37 -20.31 -0.41
CA TYR A 216 18.64 -20.46 -1.84
C TYR A 216 19.66 -19.43 -2.38
N ALA A 217 19.93 -18.36 -1.61
CA ALA A 217 20.93 -17.36 -1.89
C ALA A 217 21.76 -17.07 -0.63
N PRO A 218 22.99 -16.51 -0.76
CA PRO A 218 23.81 -16.11 0.37
C PRO A 218 23.07 -15.11 1.28
N ILE A 219 23.12 -15.34 2.59
CA ILE A 219 22.52 -14.47 3.61
C ILE A 219 23.63 -13.89 4.48
N LYS A 220 23.51 -12.60 4.83
CA LYS A 220 24.45 -11.95 5.75
C LYS A 220 24.36 -12.55 7.15
N THR A 221 25.49 -12.97 7.71
CA THR A 221 25.57 -13.45 9.09
C THR A 221 25.28 -12.36 10.11
N LYS A 222 25.80 -11.14 9.90
CA LYS A 222 25.53 -9.96 10.72
C LYS A 222 25.14 -8.79 9.84
N ILE A 223 24.33 -7.88 10.38
CA ILE A 223 23.86 -6.67 9.69
C ILE A 223 24.33 -5.43 10.45
N ARG A 224 24.84 -4.42 9.72
CA ARG A 224 25.12 -3.10 10.29
C ARG A 224 23.93 -2.19 9.99
N ALA A 225 23.13 -1.94 11.02
CA ALA A 225 21.96 -1.08 10.99
C ALA A 225 21.62 -0.63 12.42
N ASN A 226 20.81 0.40 12.56
CA ASN A 226 20.32 0.85 13.85
C ASN A 226 19.11 0.01 14.30
N LYS A 227 19.25 -0.75 15.38
CA LYS A 227 18.19 -1.60 15.93
C LYS A 227 16.93 -0.81 16.32
N ASP A 228 17.09 0.45 16.73
CA ASP A 228 16.00 1.30 17.20
C ASP A 228 15.20 1.91 16.03
N LEU A 229 15.67 1.74 14.80
CA LEU A 229 14.99 2.15 13.56
C LEU A 229 14.51 0.96 12.73
N VAL A 230 14.44 -0.23 13.32
CA VAL A 230 13.93 -1.44 12.66
C VAL A 230 12.40 -1.43 12.65
N MET A 231 11.84 -1.68 11.48
CA MET A 231 10.42 -1.90 11.24
C MET A 231 10.22 -3.26 10.59
N VAL A 232 9.17 -3.98 11.00
CA VAL A 232 8.80 -5.28 10.40
C VAL A 232 7.42 -5.12 9.79
N VAL A 233 7.27 -5.43 8.50
CA VAL A 233 5.97 -5.39 7.85
C VAL A 233 5.10 -6.53 8.32
N ASN A 234 3.81 -6.22 8.52
CA ASN A 234 2.82 -7.20 8.91
C ASN A 234 2.58 -8.18 7.76
N PRO A 235 2.77 -9.50 7.95
CA PRO A 235 2.45 -10.49 6.92
C PRO A 235 1.00 -10.43 6.42
N ALA A 236 0.06 -9.96 7.25
CA ALA A 236 -1.32 -9.72 6.82
C ALA A 236 -1.43 -8.59 5.77
N PHE A 237 -0.58 -7.56 5.87
CA PHE A 237 -0.50 -6.49 4.87
C PHE A 237 0.04 -6.98 3.53
N MET A 238 1.03 -7.88 3.56
CA MET A 238 1.54 -8.53 2.35
C MET A 238 0.44 -9.35 1.66
N LYS A 239 -0.39 -10.08 2.43
CA LYS A 239 -1.55 -10.80 1.90
C LYS A 239 -2.62 -9.85 1.36
N TYR A 240 -2.95 -8.79 2.08
CA TYR A 240 -3.84 -7.74 1.59
C TYR A 240 -3.36 -7.19 0.25
N THR A 241 -2.05 -6.97 0.09
CA THR A 241 -1.47 -6.52 -1.18
C THR A 241 -1.72 -7.54 -2.29
N HIS A 242 -1.51 -8.82 -2.01
CA HIS A 242 -1.75 -9.87 -2.98
C HIS A 242 -3.23 -10.05 -3.35
N GLU A 243 -4.12 -10.10 -2.36
CA GLU A 243 -5.54 -10.40 -2.56
C GLU A 243 -6.32 -9.20 -3.09
N THR A 244 -6.09 -8.01 -2.53
CA THR A 244 -6.86 -6.82 -2.87
C THR A 244 -6.35 -6.14 -4.12
N TRP A 245 -5.03 -5.94 -4.21
CA TRP A 245 -4.43 -5.18 -5.32
C TRP A 245 -4.14 -6.06 -6.52
N LEU A 246 -3.56 -7.25 -6.32
CA LEU A 246 -3.20 -8.16 -7.41
C LEU A 246 -4.26 -9.21 -7.73
N LYS A 247 -5.37 -9.27 -6.97
CA LYS A 247 -6.42 -10.30 -7.13
C LYS A 247 -5.86 -11.73 -7.19
N LYS A 248 -4.83 -12.01 -6.37
CA LYS A 248 -4.11 -13.30 -6.32
C LYS A 248 -3.39 -13.70 -7.62
N LYS A 249 -3.08 -12.74 -8.49
CA LYS A 249 -2.32 -13.01 -9.72
C LYS A 249 -0.84 -13.23 -9.38
N GLY A 250 -0.21 -14.22 -10.02
CA GLY A 250 1.16 -14.64 -9.72
C GLY A 250 1.26 -15.45 -8.41
N ALA A 251 2.47 -15.81 -8.00
CA ALA A 251 2.66 -16.56 -6.75
C ALA A 251 2.52 -15.67 -5.51
N TYR A 252 3.13 -14.47 -5.58
CA TYR A 252 3.08 -13.43 -4.56
C TYR A 252 3.57 -12.09 -5.17
N PRO A 253 3.24 -10.94 -4.56
CA PRO A 253 3.68 -9.63 -5.04
C PRO A 253 5.19 -9.46 -4.97
N SER A 254 5.78 -8.65 -5.86
CA SER A 254 7.19 -8.28 -5.78
C SER A 254 7.48 -7.35 -4.60
N THR A 255 8.74 -7.32 -4.14
CA THR A 255 9.19 -6.34 -3.12
C THR A 255 8.91 -4.91 -3.55
N GLY A 256 9.11 -4.61 -4.85
CA GLY A 256 8.82 -3.30 -5.41
C GLY A 256 7.35 -2.92 -5.27
N PHE A 257 6.45 -3.80 -5.72
CA PHE A 257 5.02 -3.51 -5.66
C PHE A 257 4.50 -3.42 -4.21
N MET A 258 4.95 -4.30 -3.31
CA MET A 258 4.60 -4.19 -1.89
C MET A 258 5.15 -2.92 -1.25
N THR A 259 6.35 -2.46 -1.63
CA THR A 259 6.90 -1.19 -1.14
C THR A 259 6.10 0.00 -1.65
N PHE A 260 5.63 -0.07 -2.90
CA PHE A 260 4.73 0.92 -3.46
C PHE A 260 3.40 0.99 -2.68
N ILE A 261 2.73 -0.15 -2.45
CA ILE A 261 1.49 -0.17 -1.64
C ILE A 261 1.75 0.25 -0.20
N PHE A 262 2.91 -0.09 0.37
CA PHE A 262 3.34 0.38 1.69
C PHE A 262 3.40 1.91 1.75
N ALA A 263 4.04 2.55 0.75
CA ALA A 263 4.12 4.01 0.68
C ALA A 263 2.72 4.67 0.60
N LEU A 264 1.78 4.10 -0.16
CA LEU A 264 0.40 4.58 -0.22
C LEU A 264 -0.31 4.60 1.15
N HIS A 265 0.14 3.81 2.12
CA HIS A 265 -0.46 3.75 3.46
C HIS A 265 0.24 4.65 4.48
N ILE A 266 1.43 5.17 4.18
CA ILE A 266 2.24 5.93 5.15
C ILE A 266 2.60 7.34 4.70
N CYS A 267 2.25 7.70 3.47
CA CYS A 267 2.56 8.96 2.79
C CYS A 267 1.28 9.63 2.29
N ASP A 268 1.31 10.96 2.20
CA ASP A 268 0.21 11.74 1.64
C ASP A 268 0.39 11.91 0.12
N GLU A 269 1.63 12.04 -0.35
CA GLU A 269 2.00 12.11 -1.77
C GLU A 269 3.08 11.07 -2.10
N VAL A 270 2.92 10.38 -3.23
CA VAL A 270 3.84 9.31 -3.65
C VAL A 270 4.35 9.55 -5.07
N HIS A 271 5.67 9.62 -5.18
CA HIS A 271 6.44 9.69 -6.41
C HIS A 271 7.14 8.34 -6.64
N VAL A 272 6.97 7.78 -7.83
CA VAL A 272 7.43 6.42 -8.15
C VAL A 272 8.49 6.48 -9.24
N PHE A 273 9.67 5.91 -8.98
CA PHE A 273 10.83 5.93 -9.87
C PHE A 273 11.41 4.53 -10.02
N GLY A 274 11.95 4.16 -11.19
CA GLY A 274 12.71 2.91 -11.31
C GLY A 274 11.87 1.63 -11.33
N PHE A 275 10.63 1.70 -11.83
CA PHE A 275 9.74 0.55 -12.00
C PHE A 275 9.55 0.22 -13.48
N GLY A 276 9.36 -1.07 -13.79
CA GLY A 276 9.16 -1.55 -15.16
C GLY A 276 10.47 -1.81 -15.91
N ALA A 277 10.34 -2.04 -17.22
CA ALA A 277 11.46 -2.11 -18.14
C ALA A 277 11.96 -0.71 -18.53
N ASP A 278 13.13 -0.64 -19.18
CA ASP A 278 13.49 0.54 -20.00
C ASP A 278 12.69 0.61 -21.31
N SER A 279 12.92 1.67 -22.07
CA SER A 279 12.30 1.90 -23.39
C SER A 279 12.54 0.77 -24.40
N ASP A 280 13.64 0.02 -24.25
CA ASP A 280 14.00 -1.13 -25.08
C ASP A 280 13.39 -2.46 -24.57
N GLY A 281 12.64 -2.44 -23.46
CA GLY A 281 12.03 -3.63 -22.86
C GLY A 281 13.00 -4.50 -22.06
N ASN A 282 14.18 -3.98 -21.72
CA ASN A 282 15.13 -4.63 -20.84
C ASN A 282 14.72 -4.50 -19.38
N TRP A 283 14.84 -5.62 -18.68
CA TRP A 283 14.62 -5.71 -17.26
C TRP A 283 15.97 -6.04 -16.62
N SER A 284 16.80 -5.01 -16.50
CA SER A 284 18.08 -5.04 -15.79
C SER A 284 18.02 -4.08 -14.61
N HIS A 285 19.02 -4.16 -13.73
CA HIS A 285 19.17 -3.15 -12.69
C HIS A 285 19.98 -1.95 -13.23
N TYR A 286 19.78 -0.75 -12.71
CA TYR A 286 20.61 0.40 -13.10
C TYR A 286 22.10 0.22 -12.74
N PHE A 287 22.39 -0.65 -11.77
CA PHE A 287 23.74 -0.90 -11.25
C PHE A 287 24.37 -2.22 -11.70
N GLU A 288 23.64 -3.05 -12.45
CA GLU A 288 24.16 -4.30 -13.02
C GLU A 288 23.29 -4.80 -14.19
N GLU A 289 23.95 -5.40 -15.17
CA GLU A 289 23.24 -6.04 -16.27
C GLU A 289 22.84 -7.47 -15.90
N LEU A 290 21.54 -7.79 -15.98
CA LEU A 290 21.06 -9.13 -15.66
C LEU A 290 21.35 -10.10 -16.81
N LYS A 291 22.42 -10.89 -16.65
CA LYS A 291 22.79 -11.93 -17.63
C LYS A 291 21.72 -13.00 -17.82
N ASN A 292 20.96 -13.33 -16.76
CA ASN A 292 19.88 -14.30 -16.82
C ASN A 292 18.51 -13.61 -17.03
N LYS A 293 18.05 -13.58 -18.29
CA LYS A 293 16.74 -13.01 -18.68
C LYS A 293 15.52 -13.78 -18.15
N LYS A 294 15.68 -14.86 -17.37
CA LYS A 294 14.56 -15.49 -16.63
C LYS A 294 14.29 -14.79 -15.29
N LEU A 295 15.22 -13.96 -14.81
CA LEU A 295 15.11 -13.24 -13.54
C LEU A 295 14.30 -11.93 -13.62
N LYS A 296 13.79 -11.55 -14.80
CA LYS A 296 13.09 -10.27 -15.05
C LYS A 296 12.02 -9.96 -13.99
N THR A 297 10.91 -10.68 -14.04
CA THR A 297 9.83 -10.57 -13.06
C THR A 297 9.74 -11.79 -12.16
N GLY A 298 10.54 -12.84 -12.43
CA GLY A 298 10.57 -14.08 -11.65
C GLY A 298 9.17 -14.69 -11.48
N GLN A 299 8.79 -14.96 -10.23
CA GLN A 299 7.51 -15.56 -9.82
C GLN A 299 6.37 -14.52 -9.68
N HIS A 300 6.67 -13.24 -9.92
CA HIS A 300 5.75 -12.13 -9.72
C HIS A 300 5.05 -11.76 -11.03
N PRO A 301 3.81 -11.24 -10.96
CA PRO A 301 3.08 -10.79 -12.15
C PRO A 301 3.55 -9.37 -12.54
N GLY A 302 4.84 -9.16 -12.79
CA GLY A 302 5.45 -7.82 -12.89
C GLY A 302 4.82 -6.89 -13.92
N HIS A 303 4.32 -7.41 -15.05
CA HIS A 303 3.54 -6.61 -16.01
C HIS A 303 2.24 -6.08 -15.39
N HIS A 304 1.52 -6.93 -14.65
CA HIS A 304 0.28 -6.53 -13.98
C HIS A 304 0.53 -5.52 -12.86
N GLU A 305 1.61 -5.70 -12.10
CA GLU A 305 2.05 -4.73 -11.08
C GLU A 305 2.31 -3.35 -11.71
N TYR A 306 3.05 -3.33 -12.83
CA TYR A 306 3.34 -2.13 -13.59
C TYR A 306 2.06 -1.46 -14.14
N ASP A 307 1.13 -2.24 -14.67
CA ASP A 307 -0.16 -1.74 -15.17
C ASP A 307 -0.98 -1.04 -14.07
N ILE A 308 -0.95 -1.57 -12.84
CA ILE A 308 -1.63 -0.95 -11.70
C ILE A 308 -0.99 0.41 -11.36
N ILE A 309 0.35 0.49 -11.34
CA ILE A 309 1.07 1.75 -11.08
C ILE A 309 0.71 2.78 -12.16
N GLN A 310 0.74 2.38 -13.44
CA GLN A 310 0.35 3.27 -14.55
C GLN A 310 -1.09 3.75 -14.43
N ARG A 311 -2.03 2.85 -14.06
CA ARG A 311 -3.43 3.23 -13.84
C ARG A 311 -3.55 4.29 -12.74
N LEU A 312 -2.91 4.07 -11.59
CA LEU A 312 -2.95 5.03 -10.48
C LEU A 312 -2.31 6.38 -10.85
N ALA A 313 -1.28 6.37 -11.70
CA ALA A 313 -0.69 7.59 -12.23
C ALA A 313 -1.64 8.33 -13.19
N ASN A 314 -2.33 7.61 -14.08
CA ASN A 314 -3.34 8.19 -14.98
C ASN A 314 -4.53 8.77 -14.20
N GLU A 315 -4.89 8.15 -13.08
CA GLU A 315 -5.91 8.63 -12.13
C GLU A 315 -5.38 9.76 -11.21
N LYS A 316 -4.14 10.20 -11.39
CA LYS A 316 -3.46 11.24 -10.59
C LYS A 316 -3.39 10.92 -9.09
N THR A 317 -3.42 9.63 -8.74
CA THR A 317 -3.25 9.18 -7.35
C THR A 317 -1.77 9.19 -6.94
N VAL A 318 -0.86 8.99 -7.91
CA VAL A 318 0.59 9.03 -7.70
C VAL A 318 1.26 9.72 -8.89
N THR A 319 2.47 10.21 -8.69
CA THR A 319 3.31 10.71 -9.79
C THR A 319 4.29 9.62 -10.22
N PHE A 320 4.19 9.16 -11.47
CA PHE A 320 5.04 8.07 -11.97
C PHE A 320 6.05 8.53 -13.02
N TYR A 321 7.33 8.30 -12.73
CA TYR A 321 8.47 8.66 -13.58
C TYR A 321 8.99 7.42 -14.30
N LYS A 322 8.77 7.37 -15.61
CA LYS A 322 9.08 6.20 -16.45
C LYS A 322 10.57 6.05 -16.77
N GLY A 323 11.38 7.07 -16.51
CA GLY A 323 12.80 7.04 -16.87
C GLY A 323 13.03 7.03 -18.38
N SER A 324 14.22 6.60 -18.78
CA SER A 324 14.66 6.46 -20.17
C SER A 324 14.40 5.07 -20.74
#